data_AF-A0A8X7UHM5-F1
#
_entry.id   AF-A0A8X7UHM5-F1
#
_cell.length_a   1.000
_cell.length_b   1.000
_cell.length_c   1.000
_cell.angle_alpha   90.00
_cell.angle_beta   90.00
_cell.angle_gamma   90.00
#
_symmetry.space_group_name_H-M   'P 1'
#
loop_
_entity.id
_entity.type
_entity.pdbx_description
1 polymer ?
#
loop_
_entity_poly.entity_id
_entity_poly.type
_entity_poly.pdbx_seq_one_letter_code
_entity_poly.pdbx_strand_id
1 'polypeptide(L)'
;MRSMEGTLKIAMKMLKNVFLHYLEQIVGSAEFRTFWLGVLRRMDTCMKADLGEYGDNKLQEVVPELLTIMIGTMKEKEILVQKEDDDLWEITYIQIQWIAPSLKDELFPDEDM
;
A
#
# COMPACT_ATOMS: atom_id res chain seq x y z
N MET A 1 -22.89 -8.50 14.42
CA MET A 1 -22.32 -9.65 13.68
C MET A 1 -21.02 -9.20 13.04
N ARG A 2 -19.89 -9.91 13.19
CA ARG A 2 -18.63 -9.53 12.50
C ARG A 2 -18.77 -9.87 11.01
N SER A 3 -18.82 -8.87 10.15
CA SER A 3 -18.75 -9.08 8.70
C SER A 3 -17.31 -9.37 8.27
N MET A 4 -17.15 -10.07 7.14
CA MET A 4 -15.84 -10.31 6.53
C MET A 4 -15.17 -8.97 6.20
N GLU A 5 -15.92 -8.02 5.66
CA GLU A 5 -15.47 -6.65 5.37
C GLU A 5 -14.90 -5.96 6.61
N GLY A 6 -15.63 -5.97 7.74
CA GLY A 6 -15.18 -5.35 8.98
C GLY A 6 -13.89 -6.01 9.52
N THR A 7 -13.76 -7.33 9.35
CA THR A 7 -12.56 -8.06 9.73
C THR A 7 -11.36 -7.68 8.85
N LEU A 8 -11.55 -7.61 7.52
CA LEU A 8 -10.52 -7.18 6.58
C LEU A 8 -10.05 -5.75 6.86
N LYS A 9 -10.97 -4.81 7.11
CA LYS A 9 -10.61 -3.43 7.47
C LYS A 9 -9.71 -3.37 8.70
N ILE A 10 -10.05 -4.10 9.77
CA ILE A 10 -9.25 -4.13 11.00
C ILE A 10 -7.88 -4.75 10.71
N ALA A 11 -7.83 -5.86 9.97
CA ALA A 11 -6.58 -6.53 9.61
C ALA A 11 -5.66 -5.62 8.79
N MET A 12 -6.21 -4.89 7.82
CA MET A 12 -5.45 -3.93 7.00
C MET A 12 -4.91 -2.75 7.81
N LYS A 13 -5.73 -2.18 8.71
CA LYS A 13 -5.27 -1.13 9.64
C LYS A 13 -4.16 -1.63 10.55
N MET A 14 -4.28 -2.87 11.04
CA MET A 14 -3.24 -3.52 11.83
C MET A 14 -1.96 -3.72 11.00
N LEU A 15 -2.06 -4.21 9.76
CA LEU A 15 -0.93 -4.37 8.85
C LEU A 15 -0.19 -3.05 8.66
N LYS A 16 -0.92 -1.96 8.34
CA LYS A 16 -0.33 -0.61 8.20
C LYS A 16 0.41 -0.18 9.48
N ASN A 17 -0.23 -0.35 10.64
CA ASN A 17 0.35 0.09 11.91
C ASN A 17 1.61 -0.72 12.28
N VAL A 18 1.58 -2.04 12.10
CA VAL A 18 2.73 -2.91 12.38
C VAL A 18 3.87 -2.64 11.39
N PHE A 19 3.55 -2.50 10.10
CA PHE A 19 4.53 -2.15 9.08
C PHE A 19 5.26 -0.85 9.42
N LEU A 20 4.51 0.22 9.75
CA LEU A 20 5.12 1.50 10.11
C LEU A 20 5.89 1.46 11.42
N HIS A 21 5.40 0.74 12.42
CA HIS A 21 6.08 0.60 13.71
C HIS A 21 7.46 -0.07 13.56
N TYR A 22 7.57 -1.05 12.66
CA TYR A 22 8.80 -1.80 12.41
C TYR A 22 9.53 -1.37 11.13
N LEU A 23 9.15 -0.23 10.52
CA LEU A 23 9.58 0.15 9.18
C LEU A 23 11.11 0.13 9.02
N GLU A 24 11.84 0.74 9.94
CA GLU A 24 13.32 0.81 9.89
C GLU A 24 13.97 -0.58 9.99
N GLN A 25 13.41 -1.46 10.83
CA GLN A 25 13.90 -2.83 10.98
C GLN A 25 13.60 -3.68 9.73
N ILE A 26 12.41 -3.48 9.15
CA ILE A 26 11.97 -4.17 7.94
C ILE A 26 12.82 -3.74 6.74
N VAL A 27 13.07 -2.43 6.56
CA VAL A 27 13.89 -1.89 5.47
C VAL A 27 15.33 -2.38 5.55
N GLY A 28 15.87 -2.56 6.75
CA GLY A 28 17.21 -3.12 6.94
C GLY A 28 17.35 -4.60 6.60
N SER A 29 16.25 -5.31 6.30
CA SER A 29 16.29 -6.72 5.91
C SER A 29 16.58 -6.91 4.42
N ALA A 30 17.25 -8.00 4.06
CA ALA A 30 17.54 -8.32 2.67
C ALA A 30 16.28 -8.62 1.84
N GLU A 31 15.19 -9.00 2.52
CA GLU A 31 13.92 -9.39 1.93
C GLU A 31 12.91 -8.24 1.83
N PHE A 32 13.30 -7.02 2.21
CA PHE A 32 12.39 -5.86 2.28
C PHE A 32 11.56 -5.69 0.99
N ARG A 33 12.21 -5.70 -0.17
CA ARG A 33 11.54 -5.54 -1.46
C ARG A 33 10.44 -6.60 -1.67
N THR A 34 10.76 -7.87 -1.43
CA THR A 34 9.78 -8.97 -1.55
C THR A 34 8.65 -8.81 -0.53
N PHE A 35 8.96 -8.40 0.69
CA PHE A 35 7.96 -8.13 1.73
C PHE A 35 7.01 -7.00 1.31
N TRP A 36 7.54 -5.87 0.84
CA TRP A 36 6.76 -4.72 0.39
C TRP A 36 5.83 -5.06 -0.78
N LEU A 37 6.32 -5.79 -1.78
CA LEU A 37 5.48 -6.29 -2.88
C LEU A 37 4.38 -7.24 -2.37
N GLY A 38 4.67 -8.01 -1.32
CA GLY A 38 3.67 -8.80 -0.61
C GLY A 38 2.57 -7.94 0.01
N VAL A 39 2.93 -6.82 0.64
CA VAL A 39 1.96 -5.84 1.19
C VAL A 39 1.10 -5.26 0.08
N LEU A 40 1.70 -4.75 -1.00
CA LEU A 40 0.96 -4.19 -2.15
C LEU A 40 0.00 -5.22 -2.77
N ARG A 41 0.43 -6.48 -2.92
CA ARG A 41 -0.44 -7.55 -3.41
C ARG A 41 -1.65 -7.80 -2.49
N ARG A 42 -1.49 -7.67 -1.17
CA ARG A 42 -2.62 -7.79 -0.22
C ARG A 42 -3.55 -6.59 -0.31
N MET A 43 -3.03 -5.39 -0.54
CA MET A 43 -3.84 -4.20 -0.82
C MET A 43 -4.67 -4.39 -2.10
N ASP A 44 -4.05 -4.87 -3.18
CA ASP A 44 -4.73 -5.22 -4.43
C ASP A 44 -5.85 -6.24 -4.23
N THR A 45 -5.55 -7.31 -3.49
CA THR A 45 -6.52 -8.35 -3.17
C THR A 45 -7.74 -7.79 -2.43
N CYS A 46 -7.54 -6.81 -1.53
CA CYS A 46 -8.63 -6.18 -0.81
C CYS A 46 -9.44 -5.21 -1.68
N MET A 47 -8.81 -4.50 -2.62
CA MET A 47 -9.50 -3.65 -3.61
C MET A 47 -10.43 -4.45 -4.51
N LYS A 48 -10.01 -5.67 -4.87
CA LYS A 48 -10.71 -6.57 -5.79
C LYS A 48 -11.62 -7.58 -5.08
N ALA A 49 -11.72 -7.52 -3.75
CA ALA A 49 -12.54 -8.46 -3.00
C ALA A 49 -14.02 -8.22 -3.29
N ASP A 50 -14.70 -9.23 -3.83
CA ASP A 50 -16.15 -9.27 -3.92
C ASP A 50 -16.72 -9.89 -2.64
N LEU A 51 -17.40 -9.09 -1.84
CA LEU A 51 -18.00 -9.50 -0.56
C LEU A 51 -19.52 -9.72 -0.67
N GLY A 52 -20.06 -9.75 -1.90
CA GLY A 52 -21.47 -9.97 -2.19
C GLY A 52 -22.37 -8.75 -1.95
N GLU A 53 -23.67 -8.91 -2.23
CA GLU A 53 -24.67 -7.81 -2.30
C GLU A 53 -24.87 -7.01 -1.00
N TYR A 54 -24.40 -7.52 0.14
CA TYR A 54 -24.51 -6.85 1.45
C TYR A 54 -23.20 -6.22 1.94
N GLY A 55 -22.12 -6.30 1.16
CA GLY A 55 -20.86 -5.64 1.46
C GLY A 55 -20.92 -4.18 1.04
N ASP A 56 -20.90 -3.26 2.01
CA ASP A 56 -20.57 -1.86 1.73
C ASP A 56 -19.13 -1.89 1.22
N ASN A 57 -18.86 -1.65 -0.07
CA ASN A 57 -17.54 -1.91 -0.67
C ASN A 57 -16.43 -0.91 -0.23
N LYS A 58 -16.49 -0.45 1.02
CA LYS A 58 -15.62 0.50 1.71
C LYS A 58 -14.16 0.06 1.83
N LEU A 59 -13.81 -1.17 1.44
CA LEU A 59 -12.40 -1.52 1.25
C LEU A 59 -11.77 -0.66 0.17
N GLN A 60 -12.54 -0.26 -0.85
CA GLN A 60 -12.09 0.64 -1.91
C GLN A 60 -11.77 2.05 -1.42
N GLU A 61 -12.29 2.45 -0.25
CA GLU A 61 -11.96 3.72 0.41
C GLU A 61 -10.79 3.56 1.39
N VAL A 62 -10.76 2.44 2.12
CA VAL A 62 -9.75 2.20 3.16
C VAL A 62 -8.38 1.87 2.55
N VAL A 63 -8.32 1.10 1.46
CA VAL A 63 -7.02 0.73 0.87
C VAL A 63 -6.24 1.97 0.40
N PRO A 64 -6.84 2.93 -0.35
CA PRO A 64 -6.12 4.13 -0.75
C PRO A 64 -5.62 4.95 0.44
N GLU A 65 -6.45 5.17 1.47
CA GLU A 65 -6.06 5.89 2.69
C GLU A 65 -4.80 5.27 3.34
N LEU A 66 -4.77 3.95 3.47
CA LEU A 66 -3.66 3.25 4.09
C LEU A 66 -2.39 3.29 3.23
N LEU A 67 -2.54 3.17 1.90
CA LEU A 67 -1.43 3.27 0.96
C LEU A 67 -0.81 4.67 1.00
N THR A 68 -1.63 5.73 1.00
CA THR A 68 -1.16 7.11 1.12
C THR A 68 -0.28 7.30 2.35
N ILE A 69 -0.74 6.83 3.52
CA ILE A 69 0.02 6.97 4.76
C ILE A 69 1.34 6.19 4.68
N MET A 70 1.32 4.92 4.26
CA MET A 70 2.53 4.10 4.22
C MET A 70 3.57 4.64 3.25
N ILE A 71 3.14 4.97 2.04
CA ILE A 71 4.01 5.47 0.97
C ILE A 71 4.53 6.85 1.34
N GLY A 72 3.67 7.75 1.83
CA GLY A 72 4.08 9.06 2.32
C GLY A 72 5.18 8.95 3.38
N THR A 73 5.00 8.10 4.39
CA THR A 73 6.04 7.88 5.41
C THR A 73 7.33 7.29 4.84
N MET A 74 7.25 6.38 3.85
CA MET A 74 8.46 5.87 3.18
C MET A 74 9.20 6.95 2.40
N LYS A 75 8.49 7.89 1.77
CA LYS A 75 9.09 9.04 1.07
C LYS A 75 9.73 10.02 2.04
N GLU A 76 9.02 10.39 3.11
CA GLU A 76 9.52 11.27 4.18
C GLU A 76 10.80 10.73 4.82
N LYS A 77 10.96 9.41 4.90
CA LYS A 77 12.14 8.73 5.45
C LYS A 77 13.20 8.41 4.38
N GLU A 78 13.05 8.90 3.15
CA GLU A 78 13.97 8.66 2.02
C GLU A 78 14.17 7.17 1.68
N ILE A 79 13.23 6.30 2.09
CA ILE A 79 13.23 4.86 1.79
C ILE A 79 12.76 4.64 0.36
N LEU A 80 11.71 5.35 -0.04
CA LEU A 80 11.10 5.26 -1.36
C LEU A 80 11.45 6.55 -2.11
N VAL A 81 12.52 6.51 -2.89
CA VAL A 81 12.99 7.63 -3.73
C VAL A 81 13.55 7.06 -5.04
N GLN A 82 13.56 7.85 -6.11
CA GLN A 82 14.17 7.43 -7.37
C GLN A 82 15.70 7.32 -7.22
N LYS A 83 16.26 6.18 -7.59
CA LYS A 83 17.71 5.91 -7.63
C LYS A 83 18.02 5.10 -8.89
N GLU A 84 19.21 5.30 -9.45
CA GLU A 84 19.62 4.59 -10.68
C GLU A 84 19.87 3.09 -10.44
N ASP A 85 20.19 2.69 -9.20
CA ASP A 85 20.57 1.33 -8.80
C ASP A 85 19.49 0.57 -8.01
N ASP A 86 18.30 1.17 -7.84
CA ASP A 86 17.19 0.58 -7.08
C ASP A 86 15.85 0.81 -7.81
N ASP A 87 15.15 -0.28 -8.11
CA ASP A 87 13.87 -0.28 -8.82
C ASP A 87 12.64 -0.17 -7.90
N LEU A 88 12.85 -0.02 -6.58
CA LEU A 88 11.76 0.01 -5.60
C LEU A 88 10.76 1.13 -5.85
N TRP A 89 11.24 2.31 -6.29
CA TRP A 89 10.36 3.43 -6.67
C TRP A 89 9.46 3.04 -7.84
N GLU A 90 10.08 2.63 -8.96
CA GLU A 90 9.41 2.31 -10.21
C GLU A 90 8.37 1.20 -10.03
N ILE A 91 8.76 0.11 -9.35
CA ILE A 91 7.83 -0.99 -9.12
C ILE A 91 6.68 -0.57 -8.21
N THR A 92 6.92 0.29 -7.22
CA THR A 92 5.86 0.81 -6.35
C THR A 92 4.90 1.70 -7.13
N TYR A 93 5.42 2.60 -7.96
CA TYR A 93 4.63 3.46 -8.84
C TYR A 93 3.70 2.63 -9.74
N ILE A 94 4.26 1.66 -10.47
CA ILE A 94 3.49 0.78 -11.36
C ILE A 94 2.40 0.05 -10.58
N GLN A 95 2.73 -0.56 -9.43
CA GLN A 95 1.74 -1.29 -8.63
C GLN A 95 0.61 -0.36 -8.14
N ILE A 96 0.90 0.88 -7.74
CA ILE A 96 -0.12 1.82 -7.29
C ILE A 96 -1.07 2.22 -8.41
N GLN A 97 -0.57 2.40 -9.64
CA GLN A 97 -1.44 2.64 -10.79
C GLN A 97 -2.47 1.52 -10.99
N TRP A 98 -2.11 0.26 -10.74
CA TRP A 98 -3.04 -0.87 -10.85
C TRP A 98 -3.99 -1.02 -9.66
N ILE A 99 -3.52 -0.67 -8.45
CA ILE A 99 -4.28 -0.88 -7.21
C ILE A 99 -5.26 0.26 -6.96
N ALA A 100 -4.79 1.50 -7.04
CA ALA A 100 -5.53 2.70 -6.72
C ALA A 100 -5.09 3.86 -7.64
N PRO A 101 -5.52 3.86 -8.92
CA PRO A 101 -5.08 4.84 -9.91
C PRO A 101 -5.28 6.29 -9.47
N SER A 102 -6.31 6.56 -8.65
CA SER A 102 -6.61 7.88 -8.10
C SER A 102 -5.51 8.47 -7.22
N LEU A 103 -4.60 7.64 -6.70
CA LEU A 103 -3.48 8.09 -5.87
C LEU A 103 -2.24 8.51 -6.67
N LYS A 104 -2.25 8.33 -7.99
CA LYS A 104 -1.07 8.61 -8.83
C LYS A 104 -0.61 10.05 -8.63
N ASP A 105 -1.50 11.02 -8.86
CA ASP A 105 -1.15 12.44 -8.84
C ASP A 105 -0.82 12.94 -7.43
N GLU A 106 -1.45 12.36 -6.41
CA GLU A 106 -1.22 12.72 -5.01
C GLU A 106 0.14 12.21 -4.50
N LEU A 107 0.45 10.94 -4.78
CA LEU A 107 1.67 10.33 -4.27
C LEU A 107 2.85 10.61 -5.17
N PHE A 108 2.67 10.62 -6.48
CA PHE A 108 3.74 10.72 -7.48
C PHE A 108 3.53 11.94 -8.39
N PRO A 109 3.46 13.16 -7.83
CA PRO A 109 3.48 14.36 -8.65
C PRO A 109 4.81 14.40 -9.42
N ASP A 110 4.77 14.87 -10.67
CA ASP A 110 5.93 15.07 -11.56
C ASP A 110 6.36 13.92 -12.49
N GLU A 111 5.57 12.84 -12.63
CA GLU A 111 5.87 11.74 -13.58
C GLU A 111 5.29 11.91 -15.01
N ASP A 112 4.88 13.13 -15.38
CA ASP A 112 4.52 13.50 -16.78
C ASP A 112 5.73 14.06 -17.58
N MET A 113 6.97 13.78 -17.16
CA MET A 113 8.20 14.22 -17.86
C MET A 113 8.88 13.11 -18.66
#